data_AF-A0A4Q8THS4-F1
#
_entry.id   AF-A0A4Q8THS4-F1
#
_cell.length_a   1.000
_cell.length_b   1.000
_cell.length_c   1.000
_cell.angle_alpha   90.00
_cell.angle_beta   90.00
_cell.angle_gamma   90.00
#
_symmetry.space_group_name_H-M   'P 1'
#
loop_
_entity.id
_entity.type
_entity.pdbx_description
1 polymer ?
#
loop_
_entity_poly.entity_id
_entity_poly.type
_entity_poly.pdbx_seq_one_letter_code
_entity_poly.pdbx_strand_id
1 'polypeptide(L)'
;MLIAPISIGGLWASTHITDTDGFVDTLGPLAENQGLQDLVAEQVTASISDQLQVEDRIKAVTGDGLLSQLIPAEQLADKADQAIEDSALRVVQSDSFAATWQTALRSSHETTDRVFTEPDAGEIDQAGKLTFQLDDVLSGVTKTLSGIGIPGLPSVGNFSWTLDLVQQNALPALQKIYLMIQTLGPWGIYINAAVLLAGVVLAPRYFSKACLWLTVTTGLSYIALRTLIPDYVRERLLSHFSRELARGIFDQVSHGLSMALLVTAIVSGIIGVASVPLVRSYNRHQSMAQIQDR
;
A
#
# COMPACT_ATOMS: atom_id res chain seq x y z
N MET A 1 20.45 -20.06 -0.94
CA MET A 1 20.35 -18.75 -0.25
C MET A 1 19.71 -17.69 -1.12
N LEU A 2 19.95 -17.65 -2.44
CA LEU A 2 19.28 -16.71 -3.36
C LEU A 2 17.75 -16.75 -3.35
N ILE A 3 17.14 -17.89 -3.01
CA ILE A 3 15.67 -18.03 -2.92
C ILE A 3 15.11 -17.40 -1.65
N ALA A 4 15.93 -17.22 -0.60
CA ALA A 4 15.43 -16.82 0.72
C ALA A 4 14.73 -15.44 0.72
N PRO A 5 15.24 -14.38 0.06
CA PRO A 5 14.51 -13.11 -0.02
C PRO A 5 13.15 -13.24 -0.72
N ILE A 6 13.06 -14.10 -1.74
CA ILE A 6 11.81 -14.38 -2.46
C ILE A 6 10.83 -15.12 -1.55
N SER A 7 11.30 -16.11 -0.78
CA SER A 7 10.46 -16.84 0.18
C SER A 7 9.98 -15.95 1.32
N ILE A 8 10.83 -15.06 1.85
CA ILE A 8 10.46 -14.08 2.88
C ILE A 8 9.42 -13.12 2.32
N GLY A 9 9.65 -12.58 1.11
CA GLY A 9 8.71 -11.71 0.43
C GLY A 9 7.37 -12.38 0.15
N GLY A 10 7.37 -13.63 -0.31
CA GLY A 10 6.17 -14.41 -0.57
C GLY A 10 5.36 -14.67 0.70
N LEU A 11 6.01 -15.05 1.81
CA LEU A 11 5.33 -15.27 3.09
C LEU A 11 4.77 -13.97 3.69
N TRP A 12 5.54 -12.89 3.62
CA TRP A 12 5.09 -11.58 4.08
C TRP A 12 3.88 -11.13 3.25
N ALA A 13 3.97 -11.21 1.92
CA ALA A 13 2.87 -10.83 1.05
C ALA A 13 1.64 -11.73 1.26
N SER A 14 1.82 -13.03 1.55
CA SER A 14 0.67 -13.89 1.84
C SER A 14 -0.09 -13.53 3.12
N THR A 15 0.61 -12.91 4.08
CA THR A 15 0.05 -12.57 5.39
C THR A 15 -0.36 -11.10 5.52
N HIS A 16 0.12 -10.22 4.64
CA HIS A 16 -0.10 -8.78 4.72
C HIS A 16 -0.75 -8.19 3.46
N ILE A 17 -0.74 -8.89 2.33
CA ILE A 17 -1.28 -8.38 1.05
C ILE A 17 -2.44 -9.24 0.55
N THR A 18 -2.32 -10.56 0.61
CA THR A 18 -3.41 -11.47 0.18
C THR A 18 -4.37 -11.84 1.31
N ASP A 19 -3.99 -11.61 2.56
CA ASP A 19 -4.87 -11.77 3.71
C ASP A 19 -5.60 -10.45 3.98
N THR A 20 -6.92 -10.50 4.14
CA THR A 20 -7.75 -9.29 4.26
C THR A 20 -7.44 -8.48 5.51
N ASP A 21 -7.28 -9.13 6.66
CA ASP A 21 -6.98 -8.43 7.90
C ASP A 21 -5.54 -7.90 7.87
N GLY A 22 -4.58 -8.70 7.38
CA GLY A 22 -3.22 -8.22 7.15
C GLY A 22 -3.12 -7.03 6.19
N PHE A 23 -3.96 -6.99 5.16
CA PHE A 23 -4.05 -5.88 4.22
C PHE A 23 -4.59 -4.61 4.88
N VAL A 24 -5.67 -4.74 5.67
CA VAL A 24 -6.23 -3.64 6.46
C VAL A 24 -5.23 -3.14 7.50
N ASP A 25 -4.51 -4.02 8.18
CA ASP A 25 -3.47 -3.63 9.15
C ASP A 25 -2.30 -2.91 8.47
N THR A 26 -1.96 -3.30 7.24
CA THR A 26 -0.86 -2.70 6.48
C THR A 26 -1.21 -1.30 5.97
N LEU A 27 -2.38 -1.14 5.35
CA LEU A 27 -2.79 0.10 4.69
C LEU A 27 -3.70 0.99 5.53
N GLY A 28 -4.28 0.47 6.62
CA GLY A 28 -5.15 1.21 7.54
C GLY A 28 -4.52 2.50 8.07
N PRO A 29 -3.24 2.48 8.52
CA PRO A 29 -2.57 3.69 8.99
C PRO A 29 -2.38 4.79 7.94
N LEU A 30 -2.58 4.49 6.64
CA LEU A 30 -2.50 5.52 5.60
C LEU A 30 -3.61 6.57 5.74
N ALA A 31 -4.72 6.27 6.43
CA ALA A 31 -5.77 7.25 6.71
C ALA A 31 -5.25 8.52 7.43
N GLU A 32 -4.15 8.39 8.18
CA GLU A 32 -3.49 9.47 8.91
C GLU A 32 -2.40 10.18 8.09
N ASN A 33 -2.11 9.70 6.87
CA ASN A 33 -1.10 10.31 6.01
C ASN A 33 -1.61 11.62 5.43
N GLN A 34 -0.93 12.73 5.73
CA GLN A 34 -1.31 14.06 5.25
C GLN A 34 -1.44 14.14 3.73
N GLY A 35 -0.50 13.56 2.98
CA GLY A 35 -0.55 13.57 1.52
C GLY A 35 -1.72 12.78 0.95
N LEU A 36 -2.22 11.75 1.66
CA LEU A 36 -3.45 11.06 1.28
C LEU A 36 -4.66 11.91 1.62
N GLN A 37 -4.72 12.47 2.83
CA GLN A 37 -5.82 13.32 3.27
C GLN A 37 -6.02 14.52 2.33
N ASP A 38 -4.94 15.19 1.94
CA ASP A 38 -4.97 16.32 1.01
C ASP A 38 -5.51 15.87 -0.36
N LEU A 39 -5.02 14.75 -0.89
CA LEU A 39 -5.51 14.20 -2.17
C LEU A 39 -7.00 13.83 -2.12
N VAL A 40 -7.43 13.16 -1.05
CA VAL A 40 -8.84 12.78 -0.89
C VAL A 40 -9.68 14.04 -0.75
N ALA A 41 -9.25 15.03 0.02
CA ALA A 41 -9.95 16.30 0.17
C ALA A 41 -10.08 17.03 -1.17
N GLU A 42 -9.02 17.10 -1.98
CA GLU A 42 -9.03 17.70 -3.31
C GLU A 42 -10.00 16.97 -4.25
N GLN A 43 -9.93 15.63 -4.33
CA GLN A 43 -10.79 14.85 -5.22
C GLN A 43 -12.26 14.88 -4.80
N VAL A 44 -12.52 14.83 -3.49
CA VAL A 44 -13.87 14.98 -2.93
C VAL A 44 -14.39 16.40 -3.20
N THR A 45 -13.54 17.43 -3.06
CA THR A 45 -13.89 18.82 -3.38
C THR A 45 -14.29 18.98 -4.83
N ALA A 46 -13.47 18.50 -5.76
CA ALA A 46 -13.77 18.53 -7.19
C ALA A 46 -15.09 17.79 -7.51
N SER A 47 -15.28 16.59 -6.93
CA SER A 47 -16.50 15.79 -7.13
C SER A 47 -17.75 16.48 -6.58
N ILE A 48 -17.66 17.11 -5.40
CA ILE A 48 -18.78 17.83 -4.79
C ILE A 48 -19.06 19.13 -5.54
N SER A 49 -18.02 19.89 -5.92
CA SER A 49 -18.16 21.15 -6.66
C SER A 49 -18.86 20.92 -8.01
N ASP A 50 -18.47 19.85 -8.72
CA ASP A 50 -19.12 19.39 -9.96
C ASP A 50 -20.58 18.96 -9.71
N GLN A 51 -20.82 18.10 -8.71
CA GLN A 51 -22.17 17.62 -8.41
C GLN A 51 -23.14 18.74 -8.01
N LEU A 52 -22.66 19.73 -7.25
CA LEU A 52 -23.46 20.88 -6.82
C LEU A 52 -23.55 21.98 -7.91
N GLN A 53 -22.76 21.84 -8.98
CA GLN A 53 -22.62 22.81 -10.08
C GLN A 53 -22.30 24.21 -9.54
N VAL A 54 -21.35 24.29 -8.61
CA VAL A 54 -21.02 25.54 -7.87
C VAL A 54 -20.70 26.67 -8.83
N GLU A 55 -19.89 26.41 -9.85
CA GLU A 55 -19.51 27.41 -10.85
C GLU A 55 -20.72 27.97 -11.62
N ASP A 56 -21.64 27.11 -12.06
CA ASP A 56 -22.85 27.53 -12.78
C ASP A 56 -23.79 28.34 -11.88
N ARG A 57 -23.89 27.97 -10.59
CA ARG A 57 -24.71 28.70 -9.61
C ARG A 57 -24.14 30.09 -9.34
N ILE A 58 -22.83 30.19 -9.21
CA ILE A 58 -22.15 31.47 -9.03
C ILE A 58 -22.36 32.37 -10.25
N LYS A 59 -22.16 31.83 -11.47
CA LYS A 59 -22.43 32.56 -12.72
C LYS A 59 -23.88 33.05 -12.80
N ALA A 60 -24.85 32.21 -12.40
CA ALA A 60 -26.27 32.59 -12.39
C ALA A 60 -26.58 33.74 -11.43
N VAL A 61 -25.85 33.87 -10.32
CA VAL A 61 -26.02 34.96 -9.33
C VAL A 61 -25.29 36.23 -9.74
N THR A 62 -24.04 36.13 -10.22
CA THR A 62 -23.24 37.31 -10.59
C THR A 62 -23.72 37.96 -11.88
N GLY A 63 -24.20 37.15 -12.84
CA GLY A 63 -24.64 37.59 -14.17
C GLY A 63 -23.59 38.42 -14.94
N ASP A 64 -24.02 39.08 -16.01
CA ASP A 64 -23.18 40.01 -16.81
C ASP A 64 -23.31 41.49 -16.34
N GLY A 65 -23.89 41.72 -15.17
CA GLY A 65 -24.25 43.05 -14.66
C GLY A 65 -23.18 43.73 -13.79
N LEU A 66 -23.53 44.86 -13.18
CA LEU A 66 -22.62 45.66 -12.32
C LEU A 66 -22.04 44.88 -11.12
N LEU A 67 -22.71 43.81 -10.68
CA LEU A 67 -22.24 42.94 -9.60
C LEU A 67 -21.00 42.12 -9.96
N SER A 68 -20.85 41.67 -11.22
CA SER A 68 -19.66 40.91 -11.66
C SER A 68 -18.40 41.78 -11.76
N GLN A 69 -18.56 43.11 -11.83
CA GLN A 69 -17.45 44.07 -11.75
C GLN A 69 -16.99 44.33 -10.31
N LEU A 70 -17.84 44.07 -9.31
CA LEU A 70 -17.55 44.28 -7.90
C LEU A 70 -17.02 43.01 -7.22
N ILE A 71 -17.47 41.84 -7.66
CA ILE A 71 -17.03 40.53 -7.18
C ILE A 71 -16.81 39.62 -8.39
N PRO A 72 -15.56 39.33 -8.78
CA PRO A 72 -15.29 38.40 -9.86
C PRO A 72 -15.82 37.00 -9.50
N ALA A 73 -16.57 36.38 -10.41
CA ALA A 73 -17.15 35.05 -10.23
C ALA A 73 -16.08 34.00 -9.88
N GLU A 74 -14.91 34.11 -10.49
CA GLU A 74 -13.74 33.25 -10.25
C GLU A 74 -13.26 33.34 -8.80
N GLN A 75 -13.18 34.55 -8.22
CA GLN A 75 -12.80 34.70 -6.80
C GLN A 75 -13.85 34.13 -5.84
N LEU A 76 -15.13 34.10 -6.24
CA LEU A 76 -16.18 33.49 -5.43
C LEU A 76 -16.14 31.96 -5.54
N ALA A 77 -15.84 31.44 -6.73
CA ALA A 77 -15.64 30.01 -6.96
C ALA A 77 -14.43 29.50 -6.17
N ASP A 78 -13.29 30.19 -6.24
CA ASP A 78 -12.10 29.86 -5.45
C ASP A 78 -12.39 29.80 -3.94
N LYS A 79 -13.17 30.75 -3.42
CA LYS A 79 -13.57 30.76 -2.01
C LYS A 79 -14.53 29.64 -1.65
N ALA A 80 -15.43 29.30 -2.57
CA ALA A 80 -16.35 28.19 -2.37
C ALA A 80 -15.57 26.87 -2.36
N ASP A 81 -14.70 26.64 -3.34
CA ASP A 81 -13.85 25.46 -3.42
C ASP A 81 -12.94 25.34 -2.20
N GLN A 82 -12.31 26.43 -1.75
CA GLN A 82 -11.52 26.44 -0.52
C GLN A 82 -12.35 26.09 0.72
N ALA A 83 -13.60 26.57 0.82
CA ALA A 83 -14.48 26.23 1.93
C ALA A 83 -14.95 24.76 1.90
N ILE A 84 -15.14 24.20 0.70
CA ILE A 84 -15.43 22.77 0.50
C ILE A 84 -14.20 21.96 0.91
N GLU A 85 -13.02 22.34 0.43
CA GLU A 85 -11.75 21.68 0.72
C GLU A 85 -11.46 21.67 2.22
N ASP A 86 -11.56 22.82 2.90
CA ASP A 86 -11.40 22.92 4.35
C ASP A 86 -12.38 22.01 5.11
N SER A 87 -13.61 21.86 4.58
CA SER A 87 -14.63 20.99 5.17
C SER A 87 -14.34 19.52 4.92
N ALA A 88 -13.94 19.16 3.70
CA ALA A 88 -13.52 17.82 3.35
C ALA A 88 -12.30 17.40 4.19
N LEU A 89 -11.31 18.29 4.31
CA LEU A 89 -10.08 18.10 5.09
C LEU A 89 -10.41 17.79 6.56
N ARG A 90 -11.31 18.56 7.19
CA ARG A 90 -11.76 18.29 8.57
C ARG A 90 -12.38 16.91 8.73
N VAL A 91 -13.11 16.42 7.72
CA VAL A 91 -13.72 15.09 7.81
C VAL A 91 -12.70 13.99 7.57
N VAL A 92 -11.82 14.11 6.57
CA VAL A 92 -10.78 13.09 6.34
C VAL A 92 -9.75 13.03 7.47
N GLN A 93 -9.58 14.11 8.23
CA GLN A 93 -8.77 14.15 9.45
C GLN A 93 -9.47 13.58 10.69
N SER A 94 -10.75 13.20 10.58
CA SER A 94 -11.52 12.67 11.71
C SER A 94 -11.24 11.19 11.97
N ASP A 95 -11.37 10.77 13.24
CA ASP A 95 -11.29 9.35 13.61
C ASP A 95 -12.35 8.50 12.89
N SER A 96 -13.51 9.08 12.57
CA SER A 96 -14.55 8.40 11.79
C SER A 96 -14.09 8.06 10.37
N PHE A 97 -13.26 8.91 9.75
CA PHE A 97 -12.72 8.61 8.43
C PHE A 97 -11.77 7.41 8.47
N ALA A 98 -10.95 7.29 9.52
CA ALA A 98 -10.05 6.14 9.67
C ALA A 98 -10.83 4.80 9.73
N ALA A 99 -11.98 4.77 10.41
CA ALA A 99 -12.85 3.57 10.45
C ALA A 99 -13.49 3.27 9.08
N THR A 100 -13.97 4.31 8.37
CA THR A 100 -14.51 4.18 7.01
C THR A 100 -13.43 3.70 6.03
N TRP A 101 -12.20 4.21 6.17
CA TRP A 101 -11.04 3.79 5.38
C TRP A 101 -10.74 2.30 5.53
N GLN A 102 -10.69 1.79 6.76
CA GLN A 102 -10.49 0.36 7.01
C GLN A 102 -11.63 -0.50 6.44
N THR A 103 -12.87 0.00 6.51
CA THR A 103 -14.03 -0.70 5.93
C THR A 103 -13.97 -0.74 4.41
N ALA A 104 -13.59 0.38 3.78
CA ALA A 104 -13.40 0.47 2.34
C ALA A 104 -12.25 -0.43 1.86
N LEU A 105 -11.13 -0.47 2.61
CA LEU A 105 -10.01 -1.38 2.34
C LEU A 105 -10.45 -2.84 2.39
N ARG A 106 -11.20 -3.25 3.41
CA ARG A 106 -11.72 -4.62 3.55
C ARG A 106 -12.61 -5.00 2.37
N SER A 107 -13.61 -4.16 2.06
CA SER A 107 -14.52 -4.39 0.94
C SER A 107 -13.80 -4.44 -0.42
N SER A 108 -12.84 -3.55 -0.63
CA SER A 108 -12.01 -3.52 -1.84
C SER A 108 -11.17 -4.79 -1.98
N HIS A 109 -10.59 -5.26 -0.88
CA HIS A 109 -9.78 -6.48 -0.85
C HIS A 109 -10.64 -7.72 -1.13
N GLU A 110 -11.78 -7.88 -0.46
CA GLU A 110 -12.72 -8.99 -0.68
C GLU A 110 -13.22 -9.02 -2.14
N THR A 111 -13.55 -7.84 -2.70
CA THR A 111 -13.94 -7.72 -4.11
C THR A 111 -12.79 -8.12 -5.03
N THR A 112 -11.57 -7.68 -4.73
CA THR A 112 -10.38 -8.00 -5.53
C THR A 112 -10.03 -9.48 -5.47
N ASP A 113 -10.11 -10.11 -4.29
CA ASP A 113 -9.88 -11.55 -4.11
C ASP A 113 -10.88 -12.36 -4.93
N ARG A 114 -12.18 -12.02 -4.85
CA ARG A 114 -13.24 -12.64 -5.67
C ARG A 114 -12.94 -12.50 -7.17
N VAL A 115 -12.68 -11.28 -7.63
CA VAL A 115 -12.38 -10.98 -9.04
C VAL A 115 -11.13 -11.70 -9.54
N PHE A 116 -10.11 -11.88 -8.69
CA PHE A 116 -8.87 -12.54 -9.08
C PHE A 116 -8.95 -14.06 -9.04
N THR A 117 -9.75 -14.64 -8.15
CA THR A 117 -9.87 -16.09 -7.96
C THR A 117 -10.98 -16.73 -8.80
N GLU A 118 -12.00 -15.96 -9.19
CA GLU A 118 -13.15 -16.44 -9.98
C GLU A 118 -12.98 -16.13 -11.48
N PRO A 119 -12.80 -17.14 -12.37
CA PRO A 119 -12.54 -16.94 -13.79
C PRO A 119 -13.67 -16.25 -14.58
N ASP A 120 -14.92 -16.36 -14.10
CA ASP A 120 -16.11 -15.85 -14.78
C ASP A 120 -16.54 -14.45 -14.30
N ALA A 121 -15.78 -13.82 -13.41
CA ALA A 121 -16.21 -12.59 -12.75
C ALA A 121 -16.39 -11.40 -13.70
N GLY A 122 -15.79 -11.37 -14.90
CA GLY A 122 -16.02 -10.31 -15.92
C GLY A 122 -15.68 -8.87 -15.49
N GLU A 123 -15.29 -8.66 -14.25
CA GLU A 123 -15.24 -7.40 -13.50
C GLU A 123 -13.82 -7.07 -13.07
N ILE A 124 -12.81 -7.41 -13.88
CA ILE A 124 -11.40 -7.09 -13.56
C ILE A 124 -11.24 -5.58 -13.31
N ASP A 125 -12.05 -4.74 -13.93
CA ASP A 125 -12.09 -3.30 -13.73
C ASP A 125 -12.59 -2.85 -12.35
N GLN A 126 -13.20 -3.73 -11.55
CA GLN A 126 -13.60 -3.45 -10.16
C GLN A 126 -12.47 -3.72 -9.15
N ALA A 127 -11.43 -4.46 -9.54
CA ALA A 127 -10.30 -4.75 -8.67
C ALA A 127 -9.47 -3.49 -8.37
N GLY A 128 -9.05 -3.34 -7.10
CA GLY A 128 -8.21 -2.21 -6.67
C GLY A 128 -8.93 -0.86 -6.55
N LYS A 129 -10.27 -0.87 -6.52
CA LYS A 129 -11.10 0.32 -6.29
C LYS A 129 -11.55 0.39 -4.84
N LEU A 130 -11.40 1.55 -4.20
CA LEU A 130 -11.98 1.82 -2.89
C LEU A 130 -13.18 2.73 -3.06
N THR A 131 -14.33 2.26 -2.62
CA THR A 131 -15.56 3.07 -2.64
C THR A 131 -15.89 3.54 -1.24
N PHE A 132 -16.15 4.82 -1.10
CA PHE A 132 -16.49 5.50 0.14
C PHE A 132 -17.88 6.09 0.04
N GLN A 133 -18.70 5.87 1.07
CA GLN A 133 -19.94 6.60 1.27
C GLN A 133 -19.62 7.82 2.15
N LEU A 134 -19.72 9.02 1.59
CA LEU A 134 -19.30 10.27 2.23
C LEU A 134 -20.48 11.23 2.40
N ASP A 135 -21.64 10.69 2.77
CA ASP A 135 -22.90 11.44 2.97
C ASP A 135 -22.78 12.55 4.02
N ASP A 136 -22.08 12.27 5.11
CA ASP A 136 -21.86 13.23 6.18
C ASP A 136 -20.93 14.36 5.74
N VAL A 137 -19.95 14.08 4.88
CA VAL A 137 -19.08 15.09 4.26
C VAL A 137 -19.92 16.03 3.41
N LEU A 138 -20.74 15.47 2.53
CA LEU A 138 -21.60 16.25 1.65
C LEU A 138 -22.59 17.11 2.44
N SER A 139 -23.16 16.57 3.52
CA SER A 139 -24.07 17.30 4.41
C SER A 139 -23.36 18.47 5.13
N GLY A 140 -22.12 18.28 5.58
CA GLY A 140 -21.31 19.34 6.18
C GLY A 140 -20.94 20.45 5.19
N VAL A 141 -20.57 20.06 3.97
CA VAL A 141 -20.23 20.98 2.88
C VAL A 141 -21.43 21.82 2.45
N THR A 142 -22.57 21.18 2.16
CA THR A 142 -23.79 21.87 1.71
C THR A 142 -24.29 22.90 2.73
N LYS A 143 -24.19 22.61 4.04
CA LYS A 143 -24.49 23.56 5.12
C LYS A 143 -23.55 24.77 5.10
N THR A 144 -22.26 24.54 4.91
CA THR A 144 -21.24 25.60 4.85
C THR A 144 -21.45 26.51 3.63
N LEU A 145 -21.65 25.90 2.46
CA LEU A 145 -21.90 26.62 1.20
C LEU A 145 -23.20 27.45 1.22
N SER A 146 -24.25 26.93 1.86
CA SER A 146 -25.49 27.70 2.09
C SER A 146 -25.26 28.90 2.99
N GLY A 147 -24.40 28.76 4.02
CA GLY A 147 -24.05 29.82 4.96
C GLY A 147 -23.24 30.97 4.34
N ILE A 148 -22.43 30.69 3.32
CA ILE A 148 -21.70 31.70 2.53
C ILE A 148 -22.55 32.29 1.38
N GLY A 149 -23.83 31.93 1.31
CA GLY A 149 -24.79 32.56 0.41
C GLY A 149 -24.89 31.95 -0.99
N ILE A 150 -24.45 30.69 -1.20
CA ILE A 150 -24.69 29.97 -2.45
C ILE A 150 -26.12 29.39 -2.42
N PRO A 151 -27.07 29.92 -3.21
CA PRO A 151 -28.47 29.50 -3.14
C PRO A 151 -28.74 28.23 -3.94
N GLY A 152 -29.71 27.43 -3.48
CA GLY A 152 -30.32 26.35 -4.28
C GLY A 152 -29.49 25.07 -4.40
N LEU A 153 -28.62 24.78 -3.43
CA LEU A 153 -27.92 23.49 -3.38
C LEU A 153 -28.94 22.35 -3.26
N PRO A 154 -28.90 21.34 -4.14
CA PRO A 154 -29.80 20.19 -4.04
C PRO A 154 -29.59 19.46 -2.72
N SER A 155 -30.69 18.99 -2.11
CA SER A 155 -30.62 17.97 -1.07
C SER A 155 -30.25 16.65 -1.73
N VAL A 156 -28.95 16.41 -1.89
CA VAL A 156 -28.44 15.18 -2.49
C VAL A 156 -28.37 14.13 -1.39
N GLY A 157 -29.14 13.05 -1.53
CA GLY A 157 -28.93 11.84 -0.74
C GLY A 157 -27.96 10.93 -1.49
N ASN A 158 -27.01 10.33 -0.77
CA ASN A 158 -26.06 9.32 -1.24
C ASN A 158 -24.94 9.90 -2.13
N PHE A 159 -23.90 10.45 -1.51
CA PHE A 159 -22.64 10.80 -2.17
C PHE A 159 -21.61 9.68 -1.99
N SER A 160 -21.36 8.97 -3.07
CA SER A 160 -20.31 7.95 -3.16
C SER A 160 -19.10 8.48 -3.92
N TRP A 161 -17.91 8.30 -3.39
CA TRP A 161 -16.65 8.61 -4.05
C TRP A 161 -15.80 7.35 -4.19
N THR A 162 -15.11 7.20 -5.33
CA THR A 162 -14.30 6.02 -5.63
C THR A 162 -12.86 6.44 -5.90
N LEU A 163 -11.93 5.81 -5.20
CA LEU A 163 -10.49 5.94 -5.39
C LEU A 163 -9.93 4.72 -6.12
N ASP A 164 -9.31 4.95 -7.27
CA ASP A 164 -8.55 3.91 -7.97
C ASP A 164 -7.14 3.83 -7.37
N LEU A 165 -6.76 2.69 -6.77
CA LEU A 165 -5.39 2.51 -6.23
C LEU A 165 -4.39 2.11 -7.30
N VAL A 166 -4.86 1.42 -8.33
CA VAL A 166 -4.04 0.73 -9.30
C VAL A 166 -4.56 0.99 -10.70
N GLN A 167 -3.64 1.20 -11.64
CA GLN A 167 -3.98 1.35 -13.05
C GLN A 167 -4.54 0.04 -13.65
N GLN A 168 -5.58 0.17 -14.47
CA GLN A 168 -6.26 -0.97 -15.08
C GLN A 168 -5.34 -1.87 -15.93
N ASN A 169 -4.35 -1.28 -16.60
CA ASN A 169 -3.37 -2.01 -17.41
C ASN A 169 -2.41 -2.90 -16.60
N ALA A 170 -2.27 -2.65 -15.30
CA ALA A 170 -1.42 -3.43 -14.39
C ALA A 170 -2.18 -4.62 -13.76
N LEU A 171 -3.53 -4.60 -13.77
CA LEU A 171 -4.37 -5.59 -13.10
C LEU A 171 -4.11 -7.04 -13.56
N PRO A 172 -3.94 -7.35 -14.87
CA PRO A 172 -3.65 -8.72 -15.29
C PRO A 172 -2.32 -9.26 -14.76
N ALA A 173 -1.32 -8.39 -14.58
CA ALA A 173 -0.04 -8.78 -14.00
C ALA A 173 -0.17 -9.00 -12.48
N LEU A 174 -0.92 -8.13 -11.80
CA LEU A 174 -1.19 -8.24 -10.37
C LEU A 174 -2.01 -9.49 -10.04
N GLN A 175 -3.02 -9.84 -10.83
CA GLN A 175 -3.78 -11.07 -10.64
C GLN A 175 -2.87 -12.31 -10.63
N LYS A 176 -1.94 -12.41 -11.59
CA LYS A 176 -0.99 -13.54 -11.65
C LYS A 176 -0.09 -13.59 -10.41
N ILE A 177 0.43 -12.45 -9.99
CA ILE A 177 1.28 -12.34 -8.80
C ILE A 177 0.48 -12.70 -7.54
N TYR A 178 -0.75 -12.19 -7.43
CA TYR A 178 -1.68 -12.45 -6.34
C TYR A 178 -1.95 -13.96 -6.19
N LEU A 179 -2.37 -14.63 -7.26
CA LEU A 179 -2.62 -16.07 -7.27
C LEU A 179 -1.35 -16.89 -6.93
N MET A 180 -0.19 -16.45 -7.41
CA MET A 180 1.09 -17.09 -7.08
C MET A 180 1.43 -16.96 -5.59
N ILE A 181 1.23 -15.78 -5.00
CA ILE A 181 1.48 -15.51 -3.58
C ILE A 181 0.48 -16.26 -2.71
N GLN A 182 -0.81 -16.22 -3.04
CA GLN A 182 -1.85 -16.95 -2.30
C GLN A 182 -1.57 -18.46 -2.28
N THR A 183 -1.10 -19.01 -3.42
CA THR A 183 -0.82 -20.45 -3.55
C THR A 183 0.51 -20.85 -2.90
N LEU A 184 1.59 -20.08 -3.09
CA LEU A 184 2.95 -20.48 -2.70
C LEU A 184 3.47 -19.80 -1.43
N GLY A 185 2.95 -18.62 -1.09
CA GLY A 185 3.38 -17.79 0.02
C GLY A 185 3.29 -18.50 1.39
N PRO A 186 2.15 -19.13 1.74
CA PRO A 186 2.02 -19.89 3.00
C PRO A 186 3.04 -21.03 3.13
N TRP A 187 3.45 -21.62 1.99
CA TRP A 187 4.45 -22.70 1.96
C TRP A 187 5.89 -22.20 2.08
N GLY A 188 6.12 -20.90 1.90
CA GLY A 188 7.45 -20.29 1.89
C GLY A 188 8.26 -20.59 3.15
N ILE A 189 7.63 -20.59 4.33
CA ILE A 189 8.31 -20.88 5.60
C ILE A 189 8.76 -22.35 5.68
N TYR A 190 7.92 -23.29 5.25
CA TYR A 190 8.24 -24.72 5.27
C TYR A 190 9.34 -25.06 4.27
N ILE A 191 9.31 -24.44 3.09
CA ILE A 191 10.35 -24.60 2.08
C ILE A 191 11.67 -24.05 2.61
N ASN A 192 11.68 -22.87 3.23
CA ASN A 192 12.90 -22.28 3.80
C ASN A 192 13.46 -23.14 4.95
N ALA A 193 12.60 -23.65 5.83
CA ALA A 193 12.99 -24.56 6.91
C ALA A 193 13.58 -25.87 6.36
N ALA A 194 12.95 -26.46 5.34
CA ALA A 194 13.44 -27.67 4.67
C ALA A 194 14.81 -27.44 4.02
N VAL A 195 15.02 -26.30 3.36
CA VAL A 195 16.32 -25.93 2.75
C VAL A 195 17.40 -25.73 3.82
N LEU A 196 17.08 -25.10 4.95
CA LEU A 196 18.01 -24.95 6.07
C LEU A 196 18.39 -26.31 6.66
N LEU A 197 17.41 -27.17 6.93
CA LEU A 197 17.64 -28.52 7.47
C LEU A 197 18.46 -29.38 6.50
N ALA A 198 18.12 -29.37 5.22
CA ALA A 198 18.89 -30.07 4.20
C ALA A 198 20.33 -29.57 4.13
N GLY A 199 20.55 -28.26 4.23
CA GLY A 199 21.88 -27.65 4.27
C GLY A 199 22.71 -28.09 5.48
N VAL A 200 22.09 -28.21 6.66
CA VAL A 200 22.74 -28.69 7.88
C VAL A 200 23.13 -30.17 7.76
N VAL A 201 22.23 -31.01 7.25
CA VAL A 201 22.44 -32.46 7.15
C VAL A 201 23.44 -32.84 6.06
N LEU A 202 23.34 -32.23 4.87
CA LEU A 202 24.15 -32.62 3.72
C LEU A 202 25.60 -32.16 3.80
N ALA A 203 25.87 -31.01 4.43
CA ALA A 203 27.24 -30.49 4.52
C ALA A 203 27.45 -29.53 5.70
N PRO A 204 27.54 -30.04 6.93
CA PRO A 204 27.75 -29.20 8.13
C PRO A 204 28.99 -28.32 8.03
N ARG A 205 30.01 -28.74 7.26
CA ARG A 205 31.23 -27.96 6.97
C ARG A 205 31.01 -26.65 6.19
N TYR A 206 29.87 -26.48 5.52
CA TYR A 206 29.55 -25.26 4.78
C TYR A 206 28.49 -24.39 5.48
N PHE A 207 28.01 -24.80 6.66
CA PHE A 207 26.94 -24.11 7.39
C PHE A 207 27.24 -22.63 7.65
N SER A 208 28.44 -22.31 8.15
CA SER A 208 28.83 -20.92 8.38
C SER A 208 28.87 -20.08 7.10
N LYS A 209 29.32 -20.66 5.98
CA LYS A 209 29.32 -19.97 4.68
C LYS A 209 27.90 -19.76 4.17
N ALA A 210 27.00 -20.72 4.38
CA ALA A 210 25.60 -20.63 3.99
C ALA A 210 24.89 -19.50 4.75
N CYS A 211 25.08 -19.38 6.06
CA CYS A 211 24.54 -18.29 6.87
C CYS A 211 25.08 -16.92 6.43
N LEU A 212 26.39 -16.80 6.17
CA LEU A 212 26.99 -15.54 5.68
C LEU A 212 26.45 -15.14 4.30
N TRP A 213 26.27 -16.10 3.38
CA TRP A 213 25.63 -15.83 2.09
C TRP A 213 24.17 -15.41 2.24
N LEU A 214 23.43 -16.00 3.18
CA LEU A 214 22.06 -15.60 3.50
C LEU A 214 22.01 -14.14 3.98
N THR A 215 22.93 -13.73 4.85
CA THR A 215 23.07 -12.33 5.30
C THR A 215 23.32 -11.39 4.13
N VAL A 216 24.23 -11.75 3.22
CA VAL A 216 24.55 -10.92 2.05
C VAL A 216 23.33 -10.81 1.13
N THR A 217 22.66 -11.92 0.80
CA THR A 217 21.51 -11.87 -0.11
C THR A 217 20.33 -11.12 0.47
N THR A 218 20.00 -11.33 1.75
CA THR A 218 18.88 -10.63 2.41
C THR A 218 19.20 -9.15 2.67
N GLY A 219 20.45 -8.82 3.04
CA GLY A 219 20.92 -7.46 3.18
C GLY A 219 20.90 -6.67 1.85
N LEU A 220 21.36 -7.29 0.75
CA LEU A 220 21.25 -6.68 -0.58
C LEU A 220 19.80 -6.50 -1.02
N SER A 221 18.92 -7.47 -0.74
CA SER A 221 17.48 -7.34 -1.01
C SER A 221 16.84 -6.21 -0.20
N TYR A 222 17.22 -6.04 1.07
CA TYR A 222 16.78 -4.89 1.88
C TYR A 222 17.20 -3.56 1.25
N ILE A 223 18.46 -3.44 0.83
CA ILE A 223 18.96 -2.22 0.16
C ILE A 223 18.17 -1.99 -1.13
N ALA A 224 18.04 -3.00 -1.99
CA ALA A 224 17.30 -2.88 -3.25
C ALA A 224 15.84 -2.46 -3.03
N LEU A 225 15.17 -3.00 -1.99
CA LEU A 225 13.81 -2.64 -1.61
C LEU A 225 13.69 -1.18 -1.17
N ARG A 226 14.70 -0.65 -0.47
CA ARG A 226 14.69 0.74 0.02
C ARG A 226 15.14 1.76 -1.02
N THR A 227 15.88 1.36 -2.06
CA THR A 227 16.46 2.31 -3.02
C THR A 227 15.96 2.17 -4.45
N LEU A 228 15.82 0.94 -4.98
CA LEU A 228 15.56 0.71 -6.41
C LEU A 228 14.08 0.49 -6.71
N ILE A 229 13.40 -0.26 -5.84
CA ILE A 229 11.99 -0.63 -6.02
C ILE A 229 11.02 0.57 -5.92
N PRO A 230 11.20 1.58 -5.04
CA PRO A 230 10.24 2.68 -4.91
C PRO A 230 10.06 3.45 -6.22
N ASP A 231 11.14 3.65 -6.97
CA ASP A 231 11.13 4.42 -8.21
C ASP A 231 10.39 3.67 -9.32
N TYR A 232 10.67 2.36 -9.44
CA TYR A 232 9.98 1.49 -10.40
C TYR A 232 8.48 1.36 -10.12
N VAL A 233 8.10 1.17 -8.86
CA VAL A 233 6.68 1.06 -8.44
C VAL A 233 5.95 2.37 -8.68
N ARG A 234 6.57 3.50 -8.36
CA ARG A 234 6.00 4.83 -8.61
C ARG A 234 5.73 5.08 -10.09
N GLU A 235 6.70 4.83 -10.96
CA GLU A 235 6.55 5.09 -12.40
C GLU A 235 5.50 4.19 -13.06
N ARG A 236 5.35 2.95 -12.58
CA ARG A 236 4.53 1.95 -13.27
C ARG A 236 3.15 1.72 -12.65
N LEU A 237 3.01 1.88 -11.34
CA LEU A 237 1.76 1.59 -10.62
C LEU A 237 1.11 2.87 -10.09
N LEU A 238 1.90 3.75 -9.48
CA LEU A 238 1.42 4.93 -8.75
C LEU A 238 1.69 6.26 -9.49
N SER A 239 1.75 6.24 -10.82
CA SER A 239 2.11 7.42 -11.62
C SER A 239 1.07 8.54 -11.58
N HIS A 240 -0.16 8.23 -11.17
CA HIS A 240 -1.26 9.16 -11.00
C HIS A 240 -1.25 9.85 -9.62
N PHE A 241 -0.46 9.36 -8.66
CA PHE A 241 -0.30 9.98 -7.35
C PHE A 241 0.87 10.96 -7.32
N SER A 242 0.80 11.91 -6.38
CA SER A 242 1.93 12.79 -6.09
C SER A 242 3.16 11.97 -5.65
N ARG A 243 4.37 12.49 -5.90
CA ARG A 243 5.62 11.79 -5.56
C ARG A 243 5.73 11.50 -4.06
N GLU A 244 5.19 12.38 -3.23
CA GLU A 244 5.24 12.27 -1.77
C GLU A 244 4.28 11.19 -1.28
N LEU A 245 3.03 11.18 -1.76
CA LEU A 245 2.05 10.16 -1.41
C LEU A 245 2.50 8.77 -1.91
N ALA A 246 2.97 8.67 -3.15
CA ALA A 246 3.46 7.40 -3.68
C ALA A 246 4.62 6.82 -2.85
N ARG A 247 5.51 7.69 -2.35
CA ARG A 247 6.58 7.28 -1.42
C ARG A 247 6.01 6.88 -0.06
N GLY A 248 5.06 7.61 0.50
CA GLY A 248 4.41 7.27 1.77
C GLY A 248 3.72 5.91 1.72
N ILE A 249 2.94 5.64 0.67
CA ILE A 249 2.30 4.35 0.42
C ILE A 249 3.36 3.24 0.32
N PHE A 250 4.39 3.45 -0.49
CA PHE A 250 5.46 2.46 -0.65
C PHE A 250 6.19 2.20 0.67
N ASP A 251 6.49 3.24 1.44
CA ASP A 251 7.20 3.12 2.71
C ASP A 251 6.37 2.32 3.72
N GLN A 252 5.08 2.63 3.80
CA GLN A 252 4.13 1.92 4.65
C GLN A 252 4.04 0.42 4.29
N VAL A 253 3.81 0.12 3.00
CA VAL A 253 3.72 -1.26 2.50
C VAL A 253 5.04 -2.00 2.69
N SER A 254 6.17 -1.37 2.37
CA SER A 254 7.48 -2.03 2.42
C SER A 254 8.05 -2.12 3.84
N HIS A 255 7.52 -1.40 4.82
CA HIS A 255 8.06 -1.36 6.18
C HIS A 255 8.16 -2.76 6.79
N GLY A 256 7.05 -3.52 6.80
CA GLY A 256 7.00 -4.87 7.36
C GLY A 256 7.97 -5.83 6.67
N LEU A 257 7.98 -5.82 5.33
CA LEU A 257 8.90 -6.65 4.54
C LEU A 257 10.37 -6.28 4.80
N SER A 258 10.68 -4.99 4.87
CA SER A 258 12.03 -4.51 5.13
C SER A 258 12.54 -4.95 6.50
N MET A 259 11.67 -4.95 7.51
CA MET A 259 12.00 -5.44 8.86
C MET A 259 12.25 -6.94 8.85
N ALA A 260 11.42 -7.73 8.16
CA ALA A 260 11.62 -9.17 8.03
C ALA A 260 12.97 -9.51 7.36
N LEU A 261 13.33 -8.78 6.29
CA LEU A 261 14.62 -8.93 5.61
C LEU A 261 15.80 -8.53 6.50
N LEU A 262 15.69 -7.41 7.22
CA LEU A 262 16.72 -6.90 8.11
C LEU A 262 16.95 -7.83 9.31
N VAL A 263 15.89 -8.28 9.98
CA VAL A 263 15.98 -9.23 11.10
C VAL A 263 16.62 -10.54 10.63
N THR A 264 16.20 -11.04 9.46
CA THR A 264 16.80 -12.26 8.90
C THR A 264 18.29 -12.05 8.59
N ALA A 265 18.67 -10.91 8.02
CA ALA A 265 20.08 -10.59 7.75
C ALA A 265 20.91 -10.56 9.03
N ILE A 266 20.42 -9.91 10.08
CA ILE A 266 21.13 -9.81 11.37
C ILE A 266 21.24 -11.19 12.04
N VAL A 267 20.12 -11.91 12.17
CA VAL A 267 20.09 -13.23 12.83
C VAL A 267 20.99 -14.22 12.09
N SER A 268 20.88 -14.28 10.76
CA SER A 268 21.75 -15.14 9.95
C SER A 268 23.22 -14.75 10.06
N GLY A 269 23.53 -13.46 10.19
CA GLY A 269 24.89 -12.96 10.37
C GLY A 269 25.49 -13.40 11.70
N ILE A 270 24.73 -13.25 12.79
CA ILE A 270 25.13 -13.67 14.14
C ILE A 270 25.38 -15.18 14.17
N ILE A 271 24.44 -15.98 13.67
CA ILE A 271 24.57 -17.45 13.60
C ILE A 271 25.75 -17.86 12.72
N GLY A 272 25.94 -17.16 11.59
CA GLY A 272 27.03 -17.38 10.67
C GLY A 272 28.39 -17.20 11.34
N VAL A 273 28.58 -16.10 12.07
CA VAL A 273 29.83 -15.81 12.80
C VAL A 273 30.03 -16.79 13.97
N ALA A 274 28.99 -17.03 14.77
CA ALA A 274 29.06 -17.92 15.94
C ALA A 274 29.38 -19.38 15.57
N SER A 275 28.96 -19.84 14.38
CA SER A 275 29.19 -21.21 13.93
C SER A 275 30.60 -21.47 13.35
N VAL A 276 31.35 -20.42 12.98
CA VAL A 276 32.71 -20.55 12.42
C VAL A 276 33.66 -21.39 13.30
N PRO A 277 33.79 -21.14 14.62
CA PRO A 277 34.68 -21.93 15.48
C PRO A 277 34.25 -23.41 15.57
N LEU A 278 32.94 -23.68 15.61
CA LEU A 278 32.39 -25.04 15.68
C LEU A 278 32.65 -25.83 14.39
N VAL A 279 32.53 -25.19 13.23
CA VAL A 279 32.86 -25.82 11.95
C VAL A 279 34.36 -26.08 11.82
N ARG A 280 35.20 -25.18 12.34
CA ARG A 280 36.67 -25.35 12.34
C ARG A 280 37.15 -26.48 13.26
N SER A 281 36.47 -26.75 14.38
CA SER A 281 36.81 -27.88 15.25
C SER A 281 36.37 -29.20 14.60
N TYR A 282 35.17 -29.26 14.02
CA TYR A 282 34.67 -30.43 13.31
C TYR A 282 35.61 -30.89 12.18
N ASN A 283 36.06 -29.95 11.33
CA ASN A 283 36.99 -30.27 10.23
C ASN A 283 38.36 -30.79 10.73
N ARG A 284 38.86 -30.26 11.86
CA ARG A 284 40.12 -30.73 12.46
C ARG A 284 40.02 -32.18 12.93
N HIS A 285 38.93 -32.57 13.59
CA HIS A 285 38.74 -33.95 14.04
C HIS A 285 38.66 -34.94 12.88
N GLN A 286 37.96 -34.61 11.79
CA GLN A 286 37.91 -35.47 10.60
C GLN A 286 39.27 -35.63 9.92
N SER A 287 40.07 -34.55 9.84
CA SER A 287 41.42 -34.65 9.25
C SER A 287 42.38 -35.52 10.07
N MET A 288 42.26 -35.52 11.41
CA MET A 288 43.09 -36.37 12.27
C MET A 288 42.69 -37.83 12.16
N ALA A 289 41.39 -38.15 12.11
CA ALA A 289 40.90 -39.51 11.91
C ALA A 289 41.40 -40.13 10.59
N GLN A 290 41.43 -39.35 9.50
CA GLN A 290 41.93 -39.83 8.20
C GLN A 290 43.45 -40.06 8.14
N ILE A 291 44.22 -39.39 9.00
CA ILE A 291 45.69 -39.60 9.09
C ILE A 291 46.00 -40.88 9.87
N GLN A 292 45.14 -41.25 10.83
CA GLN A 292 45.36 -42.38 11.72
C GLN A 292 44.99 -43.74 11.08
N ASP A 293 44.19 -43.73 10.00
CA ASP A 293 43.82 -44.90 9.19
C ASP A 293 44.77 -45.15 8.00
N ARG A 294 45.80 -44.32 7.79
CA ARG A 294 46.83 -44.49 6.75
C ARG A 294 48.14 -45.00 7.33
#